data_AF-A0A7U3UTI1-F1
#
_entry.id   AF-A0A7U3UTI1-F1
#
_cell.length_a   1.000
_cell.length_b   1.000
_cell.length_c   1.000
_cell.angle_alpha   90.00
_cell.angle_beta   90.00
_cell.angle_gamma   90.00
#
_symmetry.space_group_name_H-M   'P 1'
#
loop_
_entity.id
_entity.type
_entity.pdbx_description
1 polymer ?
#
loop_
_entity_poly.entity_id
_entity_poly.type
_entity_poly.pdbx_seq_one_letter_code
_entity_poly.pdbx_strand_id
1 'polypeptide(L)'
;MSGTSGSVAAATADDEYEILCDDAGSFLRRYSTEDGTTVATDTELDGVTAYAPSGDVVRCDAEQAAEPNPLIGSTAQRQTGAGAVTIAAGARSVTLVVYAGAPTVAIGGGTAVTLAAGTSLSWGVDRGGPGGEQLQDQFVFTGVAGSDFVISSTREV
;
A
#
# COMPACT_ATOMS: atom_id res chain seq x y z
N MET A 1 3.22 -52.55 -22.46
CA MET A 1 4.46 -51.80 -22.21
C MET A 1 4.08 -50.50 -21.53
N SER A 2 4.52 -50.30 -20.29
CA SER A 2 4.23 -49.11 -19.47
C SER A 2 5.18 -47.99 -19.92
N GLY A 3 4.63 -46.91 -20.48
CA GLY A 3 5.38 -45.70 -20.79
C GLY A 3 5.19 -44.70 -19.66
N THR A 4 6.26 -44.40 -18.92
CA THR A 4 6.29 -43.33 -17.94
C THR A 4 6.42 -42.00 -18.69
N SER A 5 5.37 -41.18 -18.70
CA SER A 5 5.47 -39.79 -19.15
C SER A 5 6.09 -38.97 -18.02
N GLY A 6 7.42 -38.78 -18.06
CA GLY A 6 8.10 -37.82 -17.20
C GLY A 6 7.93 -36.42 -17.77
N SER A 7 7.36 -35.50 -16.98
CA SER A 7 7.44 -34.08 -17.26
C SER A 7 8.80 -33.55 -16.82
N VAL A 8 9.63 -33.14 -17.77
CA VAL A 8 10.80 -32.30 -17.50
C VAL A 8 10.36 -30.84 -17.55
N ALA A 9 10.38 -30.16 -16.41
CA ALA A 9 10.39 -28.70 -16.41
C ALA A 9 11.83 -28.29 -16.79
N ALA A 10 12.02 -27.77 -17.99
CA ALA A 10 13.27 -27.05 -18.28
C ALA A 10 13.25 -25.78 -17.42
N ALA A 11 14.31 -25.55 -16.64
CA ALA A 11 14.52 -24.26 -16.01
C ALA A 11 14.68 -23.24 -17.14
N THR A 12 13.65 -22.44 -17.40
CA THR A 12 13.81 -21.22 -18.19
C THR A 12 14.72 -20.29 -17.40
N ALA A 13 15.60 -19.55 -18.09
CA ALA A 13 16.35 -18.48 -17.45
C ALA A 13 15.35 -17.52 -16.81
N ASP A 14 15.44 -17.36 -15.49
CA ASP A 14 14.75 -16.31 -14.76
C ASP A 14 15.63 -15.07 -14.87
N ASP A 15 15.05 -13.97 -15.34
CA ASP A 15 15.71 -12.68 -15.49
C ASP A 15 15.00 -11.68 -14.57
N GLU A 16 15.66 -11.29 -13.49
CA GLU A 16 15.17 -10.24 -12.59
C GLU A 16 15.91 -8.92 -12.82
N TYR A 17 15.15 -7.84 -12.93
CA TYR A 17 15.67 -6.51 -13.18
C TYR A 17 15.52 -5.62 -11.94
N GLU A 18 16.57 -4.91 -11.59
CA GLU A 18 16.60 -3.97 -10.47
C GLU A 18 17.24 -2.65 -10.91
N ILE A 19 16.64 -1.53 -10.53
CA ILE A 19 17.24 -0.20 -10.71
C ILE A 19 18.10 0.08 -9.48
N LEU A 20 19.38 0.31 -9.71
CA LEU A 20 20.39 0.55 -8.68
C LEU A 20 21.08 1.90 -8.93
N CYS A 21 21.70 2.44 -7.89
CA CYS A 21 22.44 3.69 -7.91
C CYS A 21 23.85 3.49 -7.38
N ASP A 22 24.77 4.30 -7.88
CA ASP A 22 26.16 4.40 -7.43
C ASP A 22 26.64 5.87 -7.47
N ASP A 23 27.96 6.12 -7.33
CA ASP A 23 28.53 7.47 -7.33
C ASP A 23 28.36 8.24 -8.66
N ALA A 24 28.12 7.53 -9.76
CA ALA A 24 27.98 8.09 -11.12
C ALA A 24 26.50 8.23 -11.56
N GLY A 25 25.57 7.52 -10.92
CA GLY A 25 24.14 7.70 -11.13
C GLY A 25 23.34 6.40 -11.04
N SER A 26 22.19 6.38 -11.71
CA SER A 26 21.32 5.19 -11.75
C SER A 26 21.58 4.32 -12.97
N PHE A 27 21.43 3.01 -12.80
CA PHE A 27 21.62 2.01 -13.84
C PHE A 27 20.69 0.81 -13.61
N LEU A 28 20.60 -0.06 -14.62
CA LEU A 28 19.80 -1.28 -14.58
C LEU A 28 20.72 -2.49 -14.37
N ARG A 29 20.46 -3.30 -13.34
CA ARG A 29 21.09 -4.60 -13.15
C ARG A 29 20.11 -5.71 -13.47
N ARG A 30 20.50 -6.59 -14.38
CA ARG A 30 19.80 -7.86 -14.64
C ARG A 30 20.51 -8.99 -13.93
N TYR A 31 19.80 -9.73 -13.10
CA TYR A 31 20.23 -11.00 -12.55
C TYR A 31 19.67 -12.12 -13.42
N SER A 32 20.52 -13.05 -13.83
CA SER A 32 20.12 -14.27 -14.54
C SER A 32 20.65 -15.49 -13.81
N THR A 33 19.94 -16.62 -13.88
CA THR A 33 20.47 -17.91 -13.40
C THR A 33 21.04 -18.72 -14.56
N GLU A 34 22.35 -18.93 -14.54
CA GLU A 34 23.10 -19.71 -15.54
C GLU A 34 23.77 -20.90 -14.83
N ASP A 35 23.42 -22.13 -15.22
CA ASP A 35 23.93 -23.37 -14.62
C ASP A 35 23.86 -23.42 -13.07
N GLY A 36 22.79 -22.84 -12.52
CA GLY A 36 22.56 -22.75 -11.06
C GLY A 36 23.37 -21.67 -10.35
N THR A 37 24.06 -20.80 -11.11
CA THR A 37 24.78 -19.64 -10.61
C THR A 37 24.07 -18.35 -11.00
N THR A 38 23.91 -17.43 -10.06
CA THR A 38 23.38 -16.09 -10.36
C THR A 38 24.48 -15.24 -10.99
N VAL A 39 24.23 -14.72 -12.19
CA VAL A 39 25.10 -13.79 -12.92
C VAL A 39 24.42 -12.44 -12.97
N ALA A 40 25.17 -11.35 -12.78
CA ALA A 40 24.67 -9.99 -12.91
C ALA A 40 25.22 -9.33 -14.18
N THR A 41 24.37 -8.62 -14.93
CA THR A 41 24.75 -7.78 -16.06
C THR A 41 24.26 -6.36 -15.82
N ASP A 42 25.16 -5.39 -15.95
CA ASP A 42 24.86 -3.97 -15.71
C ASP A 42 24.78 -3.20 -17.02
N THR A 43 23.70 -2.45 -17.19
CA THR A 43 23.46 -1.58 -18.34
C THR A 43 22.98 -0.21 -17.88
N GLU A 44 23.06 0.79 -18.75
CA GLU A 44 22.30 2.02 -18.59
C GLU A 44 20.79 1.68 -18.51
N LEU A 45 19.97 2.65 -18.14
CA LEU A 45 18.52 2.47 -18.00
C LEU A 45 17.82 2.13 -19.33
N ASP A 46 18.53 2.19 -20.46
CA ASP A 46 18.05 1.72 -21.76
C ASP A 46 18.06 0.19 -21.90
N GLY A 47 18.69 -0.54 -20.97
CA GLY A 47 18.78 -2.00 -20.97
C GLY A 47 19.77 -2.58 -21.99
N VAL A 48 20.56 -1.76 -22.67
CA VAL A 48 21.41 -2.18 -23.81
C VAL A 48 22.84 -1.66 -23.68
N THR A 49 23.01 -0.40 -23.30
CA THR A 49 24.34 0.21 -23.19
C THR A 49 25.03 -0.31 -21.94
N ALA A 50 26.24 -0.87 -22.06
CA ALA A 50 26.93 -1.43 -20.90
C ALA A 50 27.26 -0.37 -19.85
N TYR A 51 27.03 -0.70 -18.58
CA TYR A 51 27.32 0.19 -17.45
C TYR A 51 28.36 -0.47 -16.53
N ALA A 52 29.33 0.32 -16.08
CA ALA A 52 30.36 -0.14 -15.15
C ALA A 52 30.18 0.63 -13.84
N PRO A 53 29.66 -0.02 -12.78
CA PRO A 53 29.42 0.68 -11.53
C PRO A 53 30.70 1.22 -10.91
N SER A 54 30.59 2.39 -10.30
CA SER A 54 31.66 3.06 -9.56
C SER A 54 31.22 3.42 -8.16
N GLY A 55 32.02 3.04 -7.16
CA GLY A 55 31.67 3.24 -5.75
C GLY A 55 30.75 2.15 -5.22
N ASP A 56 29.97 2.49 -4.19
CA ASP A 56 29.04 1.57 -3.55
C ASP A 56 27.75 1.49 -4.37
N VAL A 57 27.34 0.27 -4.74
CA VAL A 57 26.07 0.03 -5.41
C VAL A 57 24.98 -0.14 -4.36
N VAL A 58 24.00 0.74 -4.39
CA VAL A 58 22.84 0.75 -3.50
C VAL A 58 21.54 0.71 -4.30
N ARG A 59 20.41 0.43 -3.62
CA ARG A 59 19.12 0.76 -4.23
C ARG A 59 18.97 2.27 -4.25
N CYS A 60 18.45 2.82 -5.34
CA CYS A 60 18.32 4.27 -5.50
C CYS A 60 17.48 4.94 -4.40
N ASP A 61 16.61 4.21 -3.72
CA ASP A 61 15.81 4.68 -2.58
C ASP A 61 16.50 4.47 -1.22
N ALA A 62 17.58 3.69 -1.15
CA ALA A 62 18.29 3.37 0.09
C ALA A 62 19.21 4.50 0.58
N GLU A 63 19.58 5.45 -0.29
CA GLU A 63 20.41 6.59 0.09
C GLU A 63 19.59 7.75 0.68
N GLN A 64 18.27 7.72 0.51
CA GLN A 64 17.40 8.64 1.23
C GLN A 64 17.38 8.22 2.70
N ALA A 65 17.89 9.10 3.57
CA ALA A 65 17.76 8.92 5.02
C ALA A 65 16.30 8.59 5.32
N ALA A 66 16.06 7.46 5.99
CA ALA A 66 14.71 7.06 6.34
C ALA A 66 14.10 8.19 7.19
N GLU A 67 13.12 8.89 6.61
CA GLU A 67 12.38 9.89 7.36
C GLU A 67 11.80 9.20 8.61
N PRO A 68 11.87 9.84 9.78
CA PRO A 68 11.32 9.26 10.99
C PRO A 68 9.85 8.93 10.76
N ASN A 69 9.46 7.69 11.09
CA ASN A 69 8.06 7.30 11.00
C ASN A 69 7.21 8.28 11.82
N PRO A 70 6.14 8.85 11.25
CA PRO A 70 5.30 9.77 12.01
C PRO A 70 4.66 9.03 13.18
N LEU A 71 4.44 9.75 14.27
CA LEU A 71 3.69 9.21 15.40
C LEU A 71 2.22 9.08 14.98
N ILE A 72 1.64 7.88 15.17
CA ILE A 72 0.27 7.61 14.77
C ILE A 72 -0.64 7.55 15.99
N GLY A 73 -1.59 8.47 16.07
CA GLY A 73 -2.74 8.40 16.96
C GLY A 73 -3.83 7.51 16.38
N SER A 74 -4.56 6.80 17.24
CA SER A 74 -5.68 5.95 16.85
C SER A 74 -6.91 6.23 17.72
N THR A 75 -8.09 6.21 17.12
CA THR A 75 -9.37 6.30 17.83
C THR A 75 -10.27 5.15 17.41
N ALA A 76 -11.15 4.73 18.32
CA ALA A 76 -12.25 3.82 18.02
C ALA A 76 -13.49 4.29 18.78
N GLN A 77 -14.60 4.40 18.06
CA GLN A 77 -15.89 4.83 18.61
C GLN A 77 -16.99 3.89 18.13
N ARG A 78 -17.83 3.44 19.07
CA ARG A 78 -19.09 2.76 18.76
C ARG A 78 -20.23 3.78 18.75
N GLN A 79 -21.12 3.66 17.77
CA GLN A 79 -22.35 4.44 17.69
C GLN A 79 -23.53 3.49 17.71
N THR A 80 -24.44 3.71 18.67
CA THR A 80 -25.69 2.96 18.79
C THR A 80 -26.88 3.91 18.64
N GLY A 81 -27.88 3.50 17.89
CA GLY A 81 -29.07 4.30 17.60
C GLY A 81 -28.78 5.55 16.76
N ALA A 82 -29.69 6.52 16.85
CA ALA A 82 -29.60 7.75 16.09
C ALA A 82 -28.45 8.64 16.59
N GLY A 83 -27.69 9.21 15.67
CA GLY A 83 -26.57 10.09 15.98
C GLY A 83 -25.59 10.21 14.82
N ALA A 84 -24.59 11.07 14.96
CA ALA A 84 -23.55 11.25 13.96
C ALA A 84 -22.16 11.10 14.58
N VAL A 85 -21.27 10.44 13.85
CA VAL A 85 -19.83 10.38 14.15
C VAL A 85 -19.10 11.03 12.98
N THR A 86 -18.24 12.01 13.29
CA THR A 86 -17.50 12.76 12.29
C THR A 86 -16.01 12.49 12.45
N ILE A 87 -15.37 12.05 11.37
CA ILE A 87 -13.91 11.98 11.26
C ILE A 87 -13.48 13.15 10.38
N ALA A 88 -12.76 14.11 10.96
CA ALA A 88 -12.24 15.25 10.23
C ALA A 88 -11.26 14.80 9.12
N ALA A 89 -11.09 15.64 8.11
CA ALA A 89 -10.01 15.48 7.13
C ALA A 89 -8.64 15.37 7.82
N GLY A 90 -7.69 14.72 7.16
CA GLY A 90 -6.37 14.45 7.70
C GLY A 90 -6.28 13.14 8.49
N ALA A 91 -7.20 12.19 8.28
CA ALA A 91 -7.04 10.83 8.75
C ALA A 91 -6.17 10.03 7.78
N ARG A 92 -5.34 9.11 8.27
CA ARG A 92 -4.58 8.16 7.46
C ARG A 92 -5.39 6.94 7.07
N SER A 93 -6.23 6.48 7.99
CA SER A 93 -7.19 5.43 7.71
C SER A 93 -8.49 5.68 8.44
N VAL A 94 -9.58 5.19 7.86
CA VAL A 94 -10.89 5.10 8.48
C VAL A 94 -11.43 3.71 8.16
N THR A 95 -11.89 2.99 9.18
CA THR A 95 -12.53 1.69 9.03
C THR A 95 -13.89 1.72 9.71
N LEU A 96 -14.91 1.23 9.02
CA LEU A 96 -16.27 1.10 9.53
C LEU A 96 -16.68 -0.37 9.51
N VAL A 97 -17.33 -0.82 10.59
CA VAL A 97 -18.06 -2.09 10.65
C VAL A 97 -19.48 -1.84 11.13
N VAL A 98 -20.47 -2.24 10.33
CA VAL A 98 -21.90 -2.12 10.66
C VAL A 98 -22.41 -3.45 11.21
N TYR A 99 -22.82 -3.48 12.48
CA TYR A 99 -23.39 -4.66 13.13
C TYR A 99 -24.89 -4.75 12.94
N ALA A 100 -25.61 -3.63 13.01
CA ALA A 100 -27.06 -3.58 12.87
C ALA A 100 -27.57 -2.26 12.27
N GLY A 101 -28.81 -2.30 11.77
CA GLY A 101 -29.51 -1.15 11.19
C GLY A 101 -29.01 -0.78 9.80
N ALA A 102 -29.29 0.47 9.41
CA ALA A 102 -28.96 1.00 8.09
C ALA A 102 -28.34 2.41 8.20
N PRO A 103 -27.15 2.56 8.83
CA PRO A 103 -26.48 3.85 8.90
C PRO A 103 -26.07 4.33 7.50
N THR A 104 -25.80 5.62 7.38
CA THR A 104 -25.25 6.21 6.15
C THR A 104 -23.85 6.73 6.36
N VAL A 105 -23.07 6.79 5.28
CA VAL A 105 -21.78 7.49 5.24
C VAL A 105 -21.80 8.56 4.15
N ALA A 106 -21.35 9.76 4.46
CA ALA A 106 -21.09 10.84 3.51
C ALA A 106 -19.60 11.25 3.60
N ILE A 107 -18.98 11.49 2.45
CA ILE A 107 -17.55 11.85 2.32
C ILE A 107 -17.47 13.20 1.61
N GLY A 108 -16.72 14.15 2.18
CA GLY A 108 -16.48 15.46 1.56
C GLY A 108 -17.76 16.30 1.34
N GLY A 109 -18.82 16.04 2.11
CA GLY A 109 -20.14 16.66 1.89
C GLY A 109 -20.92 16.08 0.70
N GLY A 110 -20.44 14.99 0.10
CA GLY A 110 -21.14 14.26 -0.96
C GLY A 110 -22.42 13.57 -0.50
N THR A 111 -23.13 12.95 -1.45
CA THR A 111 -24.38 12.23 -1.18
C THR A 111 -24.15 11.08 -0.21
N ALA A 112 -24.99 11.00 0.83
CA ALA A 112 -24.91 9.93 1.82
C ALA A 112 -25.30 8.58 1.20
N VAL A 113 -24.47 7.56 1.43
CA VAL A 113 -24.69 6.18 0.98
C VAL A 113 -25.17 5.35 2.16
N THR A 114 -26.30 4.65 2.00
CA THR A 114 -26.85 3.73 3.01
C THR A 114 -26.09 2.41 3.01
N LEU A 115 -25.77 1.92 4.20
CA LEU A 115 -25.00 0.70 4.42
C LEU A 115 -25.87 -0.34 5.13
N ALA A 116 -25.79 -1.60 4.68
CA ALA A 116 -26.51 -2.69 5.32
C ALA A 116 -25.73 -3.26 6.52
N ALA A 117 -26.43 -3.91 7.45
CA ALA A 117 -25.78 -4.71 8.49
C ALA A 117 -24.86 -5.79 7.88
N GLY A 118 -23.69 -6.00 8.49
CA GLY A 118 -22.63 -6.87 7.97
C GLY A 118 -21.65 -6.16 7.02
N THR A 119 -21.88 -4.89 6.68
CA THR A 119 -20.96 -4.13 5.82
C THR A 119 -19.69 -3.75 6.59
N SER A 120 -18.54 -3.98 5.96
CA SER A 120 -17.25 -3.43 6.38
C SER A 120 -16.62 -2.60 5.26
N LEU A 121 -16.17 -1.39 5.57
CA LEU A 121 -15.50 -0.50 4.61
C LEU A 121 -14.20 0.00 5.22
N SER A 122 -13.18 0.16 4.37
CA SER A 122 -11.91 0.73 4.78
C SER A 122 -11.45 1.73 3.73
N TRP A 123 -10.99 2.88 4.21
CA TRP A 123 -10.32 3.91 3.43
C TRP A 123 -8.95 4.13 4.04
N GLY A 124 -7.95 4.31 3.19
CA GLY A 124 -6.60 4.56 3.62
C GLY A 124 -5.78 5.18 2.51
N VAL A 125 -4.65 5.75 2.92
CA VAL A 125 -3.60 6.23 2.03
C VAL A 125 -2.35 5.39 2.27
N ASP A 126 -1.46 5.37 1.28
CA ASP A 126 -0.18 4.68 1.40
C ASP A 126 0.80 5.53 2.21
N ARG A 127 2.03 5.02 2.40
CA ARG A 127 3.01 5.67 3.28
C ARG A 127 3.27 7.10 2.80
N GLY A 128 2.92 8.06 3.65
CA GLY A 128 3.09 9.47 3.36
C GLY A 128 4.50 9.84 2.94
N GLY A 129 4.63 10.44 1.75
CA GLY A 129 5.83 11.16 1.32
C GLY A 129 6.07 12.43 2.15
N PRO A 130 6.87 13.38 1.66
CA PRO A 130 7.35 14.54 2.43
C PRO A 130 6.25 15.44 3.05
N GLY A 131 5.00 15.31 2.58
CA GLY A 131 3.84 16.04 3.10
C GLY A 131 2.90 15.24 4.02
N GLY A 132 3.14 13.93 4.20
CA GLY A 132 2.18 13.02 4.82
C GLY A 132 0.96 12.82 3.92
N GLU A 133 0.78 11.63 3.35
CA GLU A 133 -0.47 11.33 2.67
C GLU A 133 -1.58 11.22 3.72
N GLN A 134 -2.72 11.82 3.40
CA GLN A 134 -3.88 11.84 4.27
C GLN A 134 -5.16 11.84 3.44
N LEU A 135 -6.24 11.29 4.00
CA LEU A 135 -7.57 11.40 3.45
C LEU A 135 -7.99 12.87 3.53
N GLN A 136 -8.20 13.48 2.37
CA GLN A 136 -8.44 14.92 2.24
C GLN A 136 -9.85 15.32 2.67
N ASP A 137 -10.77 14.36 2.69
CA ASP A 137 -12.18 14.61 2.97
C ASP A 137 -12.57 14.24 4.40
N GLN A 138 -13.57 14.96 4.91
CA GLN A 138 -14.28 14.59 6.13
C GLN A 138 -15.21 13.40 5.86
N PHE A 139 -15.32 12.50 6.82
CA PHE A 139 -16.30 11.41 6.85
C PHE A 139 -17.37 11.72 7.89
N VAL A 140 -18.64 11.61 7.51
CA VAL A 140 -19.78 11.74 8.41
C VAL A 140 -20.59 10.46 8.36
N PHE A 141 -20.61 9.73 9.48
CA PHE A 141 -21.39 8.50 9.64
C PHE A 141 -22.65 8.81 10.44
N THR A 142 -23.83 8.60 9.85
CA THR A 142 -25.11 8.90 10.50
C THR A 142 -25.84 7.61 10.84
N GLY A 143 -26.03 7.35 12.13
CA GLY A 143 -26.88 6.30 12.63
C GLY A 143 -28.35 6.72 12.65
N VAL A 144 -29.23 5.74 12.50
CA VAL A 144 -30.68 5.86 12.71
C VAL A 144 -31.11 4.98 13.89
N ALA A 145 -32.38 5.02 14.28
CA ALA A 145 -32.88 4.11 15.31
C ALA A 145 -32.61 2.65 14.90
N GLY A 146 -32.03 1.87 15.84
CA GLY A 146 -31.62 0.48 15.58
C GLY A 146 -30.25 0.31 14.89
N SER A 147 -29.53 1.39 14.57
CA SER A 147 -28.15 1.30 14.12
C SER A 147 -27.21 0.84 15.24
N ASP A 148 -26.20 0.07 14.85
CA ASP A 148 -25.06 -0.27 15.71
C ASP A 148 -23.83 -0.46 14.83
N PHE A 149 -22.82 0.38 14.99
CA PHE A 149 -21.60 0.33 14.20
C PHE A 149 -20.39 0.84 14.99
N VAL A 150 -19.21 0.39 14.58
CA VAL A 150 -17.93 0.86 15.11
C VAL A 150 -17.14 1.50 13.98
N ILE A 151 -16.54 2.65 14.31
CA ILE A 151 -15.58 3.34 13.45
C ILE A 151 -14.25 3.36 14.17
N SER A 152 -13.17 3.01 13.47
CA SER A 152 -11.81 3.31 13.89
C SER A 152 -11.16 4.24 12.88
N SER A 153 -10.26 5.09 13.37
CA SER A 153 -9.46 5.95 12.50
C SER A 153 -8.04 6.10 13.04
N THR A 154 -7.10 6.33 12.14
CA THR A 154 -5.72 6.66 12.48
C THR A 154 -5.35 8.01 11.90
N ARG A 155 -4.42 8.72 12.53
CA ARG A 155 -3.85 9.97 12.02
C ARG A 155 -2.47 10.24 12.58
N GLU A 156 -1.71 11.09 11.91
CA GLU A 156 -0.46 11.62 12.46
C GLU A 156 -0.74 12.60 13.60
N VAL A 157 0.10 12.61 14.64
CA VAL A 157 -0.04 13.47 15.83
C VAL A 157 1.22 14.27 16.14
#